data_AF-L1IY81-F1
#
_entry.id   AF-L1IY81-F1
#
_cell.length_a   1.000
_cell.length_b   1.000
_cell.length_c   1.000
_cell.angle_alpha   90.00
_cell.angle_beta   90.00
_cell.angle_gamma   90.00
#
_symmetry.space_group_name_H-M   'P 1'
#
loop_
_entity.id
_entity.type
_entity.pdbx_description
1 polymer ?
#
loop_
_entity_poly.entity_id
_entity_poly.type
_entity_poly.pdbx_seq_one_letter_code
_entity_poly.pdbx_strand_id
1 'polypeptide(L)'
;MRNAAGAKTAIFKPTDEEPYAPFNPKGFTGMMDVYSEMKSGIKVGGGAARECAAYLLDHESRAKVPCTTMLRISHTTLLPKSEAEVQIKVGSLQRFHEHDCTAEDIGTSLLDVEQVHYIGILDVRLFNMDRNSDNLLVNRHHSGKVSLIPIDHGYVLPSFKHLEDVNTCWLHWPQAKKPFSADTLSFIENLNADEEMEMLKTTLGLPEECLITLFIGTTLIQKAALSGLTLHEIGTLMMRPGYDMPSEVELAVRRVLAVWTESDGVSVLKSLLASEISEMIVSKNPSP
;
A
#
# COMPACT_ATOMS: atom_id res chain seq x y z
N MET A 1 -14.92 15.36 -6.99
CA MET A 1 -14.78 16.81 -7.27
C MET A 1 -14.86 17.07 -8.76
N ARG A 2 -15.42 18.22 -9.17
CA ARG A 2 -15.57 18.62 -10.56
C ARG A 2 -14.96 20.01 -10.78
N ASN A 3 -14.47 20.29 -11.98
CA ASN A 3 -14.04 21.64 -12.37
C ASN A 3 -15.23 22.53 -12.74
N ALA A 4 -14.96 23.79 -13.10
CA ALA A 4 -15.98 24.77 -13.51
C ALA A 4 -16.79 24.35 -14.75
N ALA A 5 -16.26 23.45 -15.59
CA ALA A 5 -16.94 22.88 -16.75
C ALA A 5 -17.76 21.62 -16.40
N GLY A 6 -17.80 21.20 -15.13
CA GLY A 6 -18.52 20.01 -14.67
C GLY A 6 -17.78 18.69 -14.90
N ALA A 7 -16.56 18.69 -15.45
CA ALA A 7 -15.77 17.48 -15.65
C ALA A 7 -15.23 16.95 -14.32
N LYS A 8 -15.19 15.62 -14.13
CA LYS A 8 -14.60 14.98 -12.95
C LYS A 8 -13.09 15.22 -12.96
N THR A 9 -12.52 15.70 -11.85
CA THR A 9 -11.08 16.05 -11.79
C THR A 9 -10.33 15.40 -10.65
N ALA A 10 -11.01 15.10 -9.54
CA ALA A 10 -10.39 14.48 -8.37
C ALA A 10 -11.42 13.73 -7.52
N ILE A 11 -10.92 12.76 -6.77
CA ILE A 11 -11.65 12.04 -5.73
C ILE A 11 -11.16 12.56 -4.39
N PHE A 12 -12.09 13.04 -3.55
CA PHE A 12 -11.80 13.47 -2.20
C PHE A 12 -12.36 12.43 -1.23
N LYS A 13 -11.52 11.91 -0.33
CA LYS A 13 -11.89 10.94 0.71
C LYS A 13 -11.68 11.58 2.09
N PRO A 14 -12.75 12.07 2.73
CA PRO A 14 -12.65 12.67 4.07
C PRO A 14 -12.28 11.62 5.12
N THR A 15 -11.37 11.96 6.04
CA THR A 15 -10.96 11.06 7.12
C THR A 15 -12.10 10.74 8.07
N ASP A 16 -13.00 11.69 8.28
CA ASP A 16 -14.14 11.59 9.20
C ASP A 16 -15.33 10.80 8.62
N GLU A 17 -15.24 10.39 7.35
CA GLU A 17 -16.22 9.56 6.64
C GLU A 17 -15.72 8.14 6.34
N GLU A 18 -14.48 7.81 6.70
CA GLU A 18 -13.94 6.46 6.57
C GLU A 18 -14.81 5.43 7.32
N PRO A 19 -14.73 4.13 7.00
CA PRO A 19 -15.42 3.09 7.77
C PRO A 19 -15.12 3.23 9.27
N TYR A 20 -16.17 3.21 10.10
CA TYR A 20 -16.12 3.41 11.55
C TYR A 20 -15.73 4.82 12.01
N ALA A 21 -15.62 5.79 11.11
CA ALA A 21 -15.46 7.20 11.48
C ALA A 21 -16.82 7.81 11.92
N PRO A 22 -16.82 8.90 12.72
CA PRO A 22 -18.04 9.47 13.30
C PRO A 22 -19.10 9.90 12.27
N PHE A 23 -18.69 10.29 11.06
CA PHE A 23 -19.57 10.80 10.03
C PHE A 23 -19.67 9.87 8.81
N ASN A 24 -19.39 8.58 8.98
CA ASN A 24 -19.51 7.60 7.90
C ASN A 24 -20.92 7.62 7.27
N PRO A 25 -21.06 7.87 5.96
CA PRO A 25 -22.36 8.06 5.32
C PRO A 25 -23.19 6.78 5.20
N LYS A 26 -22.57 5.61 5.38
CA LYS A 26 -23.26 4.30 5.35
C LYS A 26 -23.80 3.89 6.72
N GLY A 27 -23.59 4.69 7.76
CA GLY A 27 -24.08 4.43 9.12
C GLY A 27 -23.17 3.52 9.96
N PHE A 28 -22.03 3.07 9.41
CA PHE A 28 -21.00 2.35 10.17
C PHE A 28 -20.14 3.37 10.92
N THR A 29 -20.69 3.95 11.98
CA THR A 29 -20.06 5.03 12.74
C THR A 29 -19.35 4.50 13.98
N GLY A 30 -18.25 5.14 14.37
CA GLY A 30 -17.45 4.80 15.54
C GLY A 30 -16.56 5.97 15.99
N MET A 31 -15.39 5.67 16.53
CA MET A 31 -14.46 6.66 17.09
C MET A 31 -13.21 6.79 16.21
N MET A 32 -12.66 8.00 16.10
CA MET A 32 -11.39 8.25 15.40
C MET A 32 -10.20 7.74 16.22
N ASP A 33 -9.08 7.47 15.53
CA ASP A 33 -7.77 7.14 16.14
C ASP A 33 -7.73 5.87 17.00
N VAL A 34 -8.77 5.05 16.93
CA VAL A 34 -8.79 3.68 17.47
C VAL A 34 -8.44 2.68 16.37
N TYR A 35 -7.91 1.52 16.74
CA TYR A 35 -7.67 0.45 15.79
C TYR A 35 -8.99 -0.02 15.16
N SER A 36 -8.97 -0.15 13.84
CA SER A 36 -10.11 -0.60 13.05
C SER A 36 -10.40 -2.06 13.35
N GLU A 37 -11.68 -2.39 13.52
CA GLU A 37 -12.14 -3.78 13.58
C GLU A 37 -12.11 -4.46 12.20
N MET A 38 -11.97 -3.69 11.11
CA MET A 38 -12.00 -4.20 9.74
C MET A 38 -10.64 -4.62 9.21
N LYS A 39 -9.58 -3.91 9.59
CA LYS A 39 -8.20 -4.16 9.17
C LYS A 39 -7.26 -3.97 10.36
N SER A 40 -6.69 -5.07 10.85
CA SER A 40 -5.77 -5.06 11.98
C SER A 40 -4.58 -4.13 11.71
N GLY A 41 -4.12 -3.40 12.73
CA GLY A 41 -2.98 -2.49 12.60
C GLY A 41 -3.26 -1.18 11.85
N ILE A 42 -4.48 -0.95 11.36
CA ILE A 42 -4.91 0.33 10.77
C ILE A 42 -5.80 1.08 11.76
N LYS A 43 -5.59 2.40 11.93
CA LYS A 43 -6.45 3.25 12.75
C LYS A 43 -7.54 3.90 11.91
N VAL A 44 -8.73 4.04 12.48
CA VAL A 44 -9.87 4.76 11.87
C VAL A 44 -9.47 6.21 11.60
N GLY A 45 -9.69 6.68 10.35
CA GLY A 45 -9.28 8.01 9.91
C GLY A 45 -7.85 8.11 9.38
N GLY A 46 -7.12 6.99 9.40
CA GLY A 46 -5.72 6.91 8.97
C GLY A 46 -5.54 6.64 7.47
N GLY A 47 -6.62 6.45 6.69
CA GLY A 47 -6.54 6.10 5.27
C GLY A 47 -6.02 7.24 4.41
N ALA A 48 -6.42 8.48 4.67
CA ALA A 48 -5.98 9.63 3.87
C ALA A 48 -4.45 9.81 3.82
N ALA A 49 -3.75 9.65 4.95
CA ALA A 49 -2.29 9.74 4.98
C ALA A 49 -1.65 8.59 4.18
N ARG A 50 -2.21 7.39 4.26
CA ARG A 50 -1.73 6.19 3.55
C ARG A 50 -1.88 6.31 2.03
N GLU A 51 -2.97 6.90 1.57
CA GLU A 51 -3.17 7.25 0.15
C GLU A 51 -2.08 8.22 -0.35
N CYS A 52 -1.72 9.21 0.46
CA CYS A 52 -0.64 10.15 0.13
C CYS A 52 0.73 9.45 0.15
N ALA A 53 0.97 8.58 1.12
CA ALA A 53 2.22 7.82 1.24
C ALA A 53 2.45 6.93 0.02
N ALA A 54 1.42 6.25 -0.48
CA ALA A 54 1.53 5.42 -1.68
C ALA A 54 1.95 6.24 -2.91
N TYR A 55 1.42 7.46 -3.09
CA TYR A 55 1.84 8.35 -4.16
C TYR A 55 3.29 8.84 -3.98
N LEU A 56 3.66 9.26 -2.76
CA LEU A 56 5.01 9.76 -2.48
C LEU A 56 6.09 8.68 -2.64
N LEU A 57 5.74 7.41 -2.45
CA LEU A 57 6.64 6.26 -2.59
C LEU A 57 6.64 5.63 -3.99
N ASP A 58 5.77 6.08 -4.90
CA ASP A 58 5.76 5.68 -6.31
C ASP A 58 6.79 6.50 -7.11
N HIS A 59 8.07 6.18 -6.87
CA HIS A 59 9.21 6.82 -7.53
C HIS A 59 9.09 6.78 -9.05
N GLU A 60 9.34 7.92 -9.69
CA GLU A 60 9.24 8.10 -11.14
C GLU A 60 7.87 7.72 -11.73
N SER A 61 6.84 7.58 -10.90
CA SER A 61 5.50 7.11 -11.28
C SER A 61 5.51 5.76 -12.00
N ARG A 62 6.38 4.83 -11.57
CA ARG A 62 6.54 3.51 -12.20
C ARG A 62 5.31 2.61 -11.98
N ALA A 63 4.71 2.62 -10.79
CA ALA A 63 3.44 1.94 -10.53
C ALA A 63 2.24 2.71 -11.09
N LYS A 64 2.39 4.03 -11.30
CA LYS A 64 1.38 4.98 -11.80
C LYS A 64 0.28 5.28 -10.79
N VAL A 65 0.61 5.37 -9.51
CA VAL A 65 -0.30 5.88 -8.49
C VAL A 65 -0.69 7.31 -8.86
N PRO A 66 -1.99 7.63 -8.99
CA PRO A 66 -2.41 9.00 -9.27
C PRO A 66 -1.92 9.99 -8.22
N CYS A 67 -1.60 11.20 -8.67
CA CYS A 67 -1.20 12.29 -7.78
C CYS A 67 -2.21 12.44 -6.65
N THR A 68 -1.70 12.31 -5.42
CA THR A 68 -2.51 12.30 -4.21
C THR A 68 -1.88 13.21 -3.16
N THR A 69 -2.70 14.09 -2.57
CA THR A 69 -2.25 15.02 -1.53
C THR A 69 -3.25 15.09 -0.39
N MET A 70 -2.76 15.41 0.80
CA MET A 70 -3.63 15.78 1.92
C MET A 70 -4.24 17.15 1.63
N LEU A 71 -5.53 17.31 1.91
CA LEU A 71 -6.24 18.57 1.69
C LEU A 71 -7.23 18.86 2.82
N ARG A 72 -7.36 20.14 3.17
CA ARG A 72 -8.43 20.67 4.01
C ARG A 72 -9.37 21.49 3.15
N ILE A 73 -10.62 21.03 3.01
CA ILE A 73 -11.65 21.67 2.20
C ILE A 73 -12.71 22.27 3.12
N SER A 74 -13.19 23.44 2.73
CA SER A 74 -14.34 24.12 3.34
C SER A 74 -15.44 24.26 2.27
N HIS A 75 -16.59 23.59 2.46
CA HIS A 75 -17.67 23.64 1.47
C HIS A 75 -19.04 23.36 2.09
N THR A 76 -20.09 24.02 1.58
CA THR A 76 -21.47 23.95 2.10
C THR A 76 -22.22 22.67 1.73
N THR A 77 -21.73 21.91 0.75
CA THR A 77 -22.40 20.68 0.26
C THR A 77 -21.76 19.38 0.76
N LEU A 78 -20.90 19.42 1.79
CA LEU A 78 -20.21 18.21 2.26
C LEU A 78 -21.14 17.26 3.03
N LEU A 79 -22.30 17.73 3.50
CA LEU A 79 -23.41 16.90 4.03
C LEU A 79 -24.78 17.56 3.70
N PRO A 80 -25.88 16.79 3.55
CA PRO A 80 -27.15 17.30 3.03
C PRO A 80 -28.07 17.95 4.07
N LYS A 81 -27.64 18.15 5.33
CA LYS A 81 -28.56 18.53 6.43
C LYS A 81 -28.82 20.03 6.56
N SER A 82 -27.96 20.89 6.01
CA SER A 82 -28.15 22.36 6.02
C SER A 82 -27.20 23.01 5.01
N GLU A 83 -27.74 23.58 3.93
CA GLU A 83 -26.95 24.30 2.91
C GLU A 83 -26.28 25.59 3.46
N ALA A 84 -26.64 26.03 4.66
CA ALA A 84 -26.15 27.26 5.27
C ALA A 84 -24.90 27.06 6.16
N GLU A 85 -24.53 25.82 6.49
CA GLU A 85 -23.39 25.56 7.38
C GLU A 85 -22.14 25.19 6.58
N VAL A 86 -21.09 26.00 6.73
CA VAL A 86 -19.79 25.72 6.11
C VAL A 86 -19.12 24.57 6.86
N GLN A 87 -19.04 23.41 6.22
CA GLN A 87 -18.38 22.23 6.76
C GLN A 87 -16.90 22.23 6.38
N ILE A 88 -16.05 21.83 7.32
CA ILE A 88 -14.61 21.71 7.10
C ILE A 88 -14.24 20.24 7.21
N LYS A 89 -13.67 19.69 6.15
CA LYS A 89 -13.20 18.30 6.11
C LYS A 89 -11.72 18.24 5.75
N VAL A 90 -11.03 17.28 6.36
CA VAL A 90 -9.64 16.92 6.03
C VAL A 90 -9.68 15.54 5.41
N GLY A 91 -8.89 15.31 4.37
CA GLY A 91 -8.89 14.05 3.64
C GLY A 91 -7.86 14.00 2.52
N SER A 92 -7.74 12.85 1.88
CA SER A 92 -6.92 12.71 0.69
C SER A 92 -7.67 13.22 -0.53
N LEU A 93 -6.96 13.98 -1.37
CA LEU A 93 -7.40 14.37 -2.69
C LEU A 93 -6.53 13.67 -3.72
N GLN A 94 -7.12 12.72 -4.44
CA GLN A 94 -6.46 11.97 -5.49
C GLN A 94 -6.97 12.44 -6.86
N ARG A 95 -6.07 12.62 -7.83
CA ARG A 95 -6.43 12.96 -9.20
C ARG A 95 -7.36 11.90 -9.78
N PHE A 96 -8.46 12.34 -10.39
CA PHE A 96 -9.34 11.44 -11.12
C PHE A 96 -8.71 11.10 -12.46
N HIS A 97 -8.69 9.81 -12.78
CA HIS A 97 -8.29 9.31 -14.09
C HIS A 97 -9.51 8.72 -14.80
N GLU A 98 -9.74 9.19 -16.02
CA GLU A 98 -10.62 8.48 -16.95
C GLU A 98 -10.03 7.10 -17.23
N HIS A 99 -10.91 6.11 -17.28
CA HIS A 99 -10.59 4.71 -17.45
C HIS A 99 -11.76 4.02 -18.16
N ASP A 100 -11.46 2.94 -18.87
CA ASP A 100 -12.46 2.18 -19.62
C ASP A 100 -13.17 1.15 -18.74
N CYS A 101 -12.43 0.52 -17.82
CA CYS A 101 -12.90 -0.58 -16.96
C CYS A 101 -11.92 -0.80 -15.80
N THR A 102 -12.13 -1.84 -14.98
CA THR A 102 -11.13 -2.30 -13.98
C THR A 102 -10.39 -3.55 -14.50
N ALA A 103 -9.40 -4.02 -13.76
CA ALA A 103 -8.71 -5.27 -14.08
C ALA A 103 -9.61 -6.51 -13.88
N GLU A 104 -10.76 -6.39 -13.21
CA GLU A 104 -11.75 -7.48 -13.10
C GLU A 104 -12.39 -7.78 -14.47
N ASP A 105 -12.55 -6.77 -15.32
CA ASP A 105 -13.25 -6.87 -16.60
C ASP A 105 -12.39 -7.42 -17.76
N ILE A 106 -11.11 -7.73 -17.53
CA ILE A 106 -10.17 -8.08 -18.61
C ILE A 106 -9.35 -9.33 -18.31
N GLY A 107 -8.95 -10.04 -19.38
CA GLY A 107 -8.01 -11.15 -19.26
C GLY A 107 -6.62 -10.66 -18.85
N THR A 108 -6.08 -11.24 -17.76
CA THR A 108 -4.76 -10.86 -17.22
C THR A 108 -3.62 -11.06 -18.21
N SER A 109 -3.79 -11.87 -19.25
CA SER A 109 -2.80 -12.03 -20.34
C SER A 109 -2.53 -10.75 -21.14
N LEU A 110 -3.40 -9.74 -21.06
CA LEU A 110 -3.21 -8.43 -21.70
C LEU A 110 -2.33 -7.48 -20.89
N LEU A 111 -2.06 -7.80 -19.62
CA LEU A 111 -1.35 -6.92 -18.71
C LEU A 111 0.16 -6.94 -18.98
N ASP A 112 0.76 -5.76 -18.94
CA ASP A 112 2.20 -5.58 -19.08
C ASP A 112 2.97 -6.13 -17.86
N VAL A 113 4.07 -6.85 -18.11
CA VAL A 113 4.84 -7.51 -17.05
C VAL A 113 5.48 -6.49 -16.11
N GLU A 114 6.15 -5.48 -16.67
CA GLU A 114 6.85 -4.45 -15.90
C GLU A 114 5.86 -3.65 -15.06
N GLN A 115 4.71 -3.29 -15.63
CA GLN A 115 3.70 -2.57 -14.88
C GLN A 115 3.14 -3.37 -13.70
N VAL A 116 2.88 -4.68 -13.87
CA VAL A 116 2.48 -5.55 -12.75
C VAL A 116 3.59 -5.66 -11.72
N HIS A 117 4.86 -5.74 -12.15
CA HIS A 117 6.00 -5.75 -11.23
C HIS A 117 6.08 -4.48 -10.40
N TYR A 118 5.98 -3.29 -10.98
CA TYR A 118 6.04 -2.03 -10.20
C TYR A 118 4.87 -1.86 -9.23
N ILE A 119 3.65 -2.24 -9.63
CA ILE A 119 2.50 -2.26 -8.72
C ILE A 119 2.77 -3.23 -7.56
N GLY A 120 3.24 -4.44 -7.86
CA GLY A 120 3.55 -5.44 -6.85
C GLY A 120 4.69 -5.05 -5.93
N ILE A 121 5.75 -4.43 -6.44
CA ILE A 121 6.86 -3.91 -5.63
C ILE A 121 6.34 -2.87 -4.64
N LEU A 122 5.50 -1.94 -5.10
CA LEU A 122 4.90 -0.93 -4.23
C LEU A 122 3.99 -1.60 -3.18
N ASP A 123 3.11 -2.51 -3.58
CA ASP A 123 2.21 -3.22 -2.67
C ASP A 123 2.97 -4.07 -1.62
N VAL A 124 4.07 -4.72 -2.02
CA VAL A 124 4.97 -5.47 -1.11
C VAL A 124 5.59 -4.53 -0.08
N ARG A 125 6.17 -3.42 -0.53
CA ARG A 125 6.80 -2.42 0.36
C ARG A 125 5.82 -1.87 1.37
N LEU A 126 4.58 -1.67 0.95
CA LEU A 126 3.55 -1.04 1.77
C LEU A 126 2.71 -2.04 2.56
N PHE A 127 2.89 -3.36 2.42
CA PHE A 127 2.00 -4.38 2.98
C PHE A 127 0.53 -4.07 2.66
N ASN A 128 0.21 -3.96 1.37
CA ASN A 128 -1.15 -3.65 0.96
C ASN A 128 -2.12 -4.77 1.37
N MET A 129 -3.07 -4.46 2.25
CA MET A 129 -4.04 -5.41 2.80
C MET A 129 -5.28 -5.58 1.93
N ASP A 130 -5.38 -4.87 0.82
CA ASP A 130 -6.62 -4.80 0.06
C ASP A 130 -6.43 -4.59 -1.45
N ARG A 131 -5.32 -5.06 -2.05
CA ARG A 131 -5.15 -4.96 -3.51
C ARG A 131 -6.02 -5.98 -4.23
N ASN A 132 -7.26 -5.64 -4.53
CA ASN A 132 -8.11 -6.41 -5.44
C ASN A 132 -8.03 -5.89 -6.90
N SER A 133 -8.62 -6.63 -7.84
CA SER A 133 -8.61 -6.27 -9.27
C SER A 133 -9.43 -5.02 -9.60
N ASP A 134 -10.41 -4.67 -8.76
CA ASP A 134 -11.21 -3.45 -8.92
C ASP A 134 -10.46 -2.18 -8.52
N ASN A 135 -9.43 -2.32 -7.68
CA ASN A 135 -8.54 -1.21 -7.35
C ASN A 135 -7.48 -0.93 -8.43
N LEU A 136 -7.57 -1.60 -9.58
CA LEU A 136 -6.67 -1.40 -10.71
C LEU A 136 -7.47 -0.94 -11.92
N LEU A 137 -7.44 0.36 -12.18
CA LEU A 137 -8.14 0.93 -13.34
C LEU A 137 -7.40 0.58 -14.63
N VAL A 138 -8.16 0.33 -15.69
CA VAL A 138 -7.67 -0.08 -17.00
C VAL A 138 -7.96 1.00 -18.04
N ASN A 139 -6.92 1.36 -18.79
CA ASN A 139 -7.04 2.14 -20.03
C ASN A 139 -6.55 1.32 -21.22
N ARG A 140 -7.37 1.25 -22.28
CA ARG A 140 -7.09 0.56 -23.53
C ARG A 140 -6.58 1.56 -24.55
N HIS A 141 -5.36 1.33 -25.02
CA HIS A 141 -4.75 2.15 -26.07
C HIS A 141 -5.22 1.67 -27.43
N HIS A 142 -5.24 2.57 -28.42
CA HIS A 142 -5.63 2.23 -29.80
C HIS A 142 -4.68 1.18 -30.43
N SER A 143 -3.47 1.03 -29.89
CA SER A 143 -2.50 0.01 -30.25
C SER A 143 -2.85 -1.41 -29.73
N GLY A 144 -3.92 -1.55 -28.95
CA GLY A 144 -4.29 -2.80 -28.27
C GLY A 144 -3.56 -3.04 -26.95
N LYS A 145 -2.60 -2.17 -26.58
CA LYS A 145 -1.94 -2.22 -25.26
C LYS A 145 -2.90 -1.79 -24.16
N VAL A 146 -2.72 -2.36 -22.98
CA VAL A 146 -3.44 -1.98 -21.76
C VAL A 146 -2.47 -1.29 -20.80
N SER A 147 -2.95 -0.25 -20.11
CA SER A 147 -2.24 0.33 -18.97
C SER A 147 -3.11 0.29 -17.71
N LEU A 148 -2.48 -0.09 -16.60
CA LEU A 148 -3.03 -0.09 -15.25
C LEU A 148 -2.79 1.24 -14.53
N ILE A 149 -3.70 1.60 -13.63
CA ILE A 149 -3.56 2.71 -12.69
C ILE A 149 -4.03 2.19 -11.33
N PRO A 150 -3.12 1.96 -10.36
CA PRO A 150 -3.51 1.53 -9.02
C PRO A 150 -4.12 2.69 -8.24
N ILE A 151 -5.26 2.43 -7.62
CA ILE A 151 -5.95 3.35 -6.71
C ILE A 151 -6.20 2.68 -5.36
N ASP A 152 -6.77 3.44 -4.43
CA ASP A 152 -7.31 2.91 -3.16
C ASP A 152 -6.26 2.28 -2.24
N HIS A 153 -5.29 3.07 -1.79
CA HIS A 153 -4.24 2.65 -0.86
C HIS A 153 -4.58 2.97 0.61
N GLY A 154 -5.86 3.04 0.97
CA GLY A 154 -6.28 3.37 2.34
C GLY A 154 -5.83 2.35 3.39
N TYR A 155 -5.60 1.09 2.98
CA TYR A 155 -5.24 -0.04 3.84
C TYR A 155 -3.81 -0.54 3.63
N VAL A 156 -2.87 0.39 3.49
CA VAL A 156 -1.44 0.10 3.45
C VAL A 156 -0.74 0.57 4.72
N LEU A 157 0.51 0.17 4.95
CA LEU A 157 1.31 0.53 6.13
C LEU A 157 0.55 0.30 7.45
N PRO A 158 0.08 -0.93 7.72
CA PRO A 158 -0.38 -1.30 9.06
C PRO A 158 0.76 -1.21 10.07
N SER A 159 0.45 -1.24 11.36
CA SER A 159 1.46 -1.50 12.38
C SER A 159 2.21 -2.80 12.07
N PHE A 160 3.54 -2.80 12.17
CA PHE A 160 4.36 -3.98 11.88
C PHE A 160 4.07 -5.19 12.78
N LYS A 161 3.30 -4.98 13.85
CA LYS A 161 2.80 -6.03 14.75
C LYS A 161 1.57 -6.76 14.17
N HIS A 162 0.99 -6.26 13.08
CA HIS A 162 -0.24 -6.74 12.45
C HIS A 162 -0.07 -6.86 10.93
N LEU A 163 0.58 -7.93 10.48
CA LEU A 163 0.90 -8.18 9.06
C LEU A 163 0.08 -9.34 8.45
N GLU A 164 -1.02 -9.71 9.09
CA GLU A 164 -1.84 -10.88 8.77
C GLU A 164 -2.72 -10.77 7.52
N ASP A 165 -3.16 -9.56 7.16
CA ASP A 165 -4.27 -9.35 6.21
C ASP A 165 -3.80 -8.97 4.79
N VAL A 166 -2.55 -9.26 4.43
CA VAL A 166 -2.05 -8.99 3.07
C VAL A 166 -2.84 -9.81 2.06
N ASN A 167 -3.44 -9.14 1.07
CA ASN A 167 -4.18 -9.79 -0.01
C ASN A 167 -3.96 -9.02 -1.31
N THR A 168 -3.37 -9.69 -2.30
CA THR A 168 -3.03 -9.08 -3.59
C THR A 168 -3.50 -9.91 -4.77
N CYS A 169 -4.26 -9.29 -5.67
CA CYS A 169 -4.81 -9.95 -6.86
C CYS A 169 -3.71 -10.39 -7.84
N TRP A 170 -2.59 -9.65 -7.90
CA TRP A 170 -1.49 -9.94 -8.82
C TRP A 170 -0.72 -11.21 -8.46
N LEU A 171 -0.87 -11.76 -7.25
CA LEU A 171 -0.11 -12.94 -6.79
C LEU A 171 -0.21 -14.10 -7.78
N HIS A 172 -1.39 -14.32 -8.35
CA HIS A 172 -1.65 -15.47 -9.22
C HIS A 172 -1.48 -15.16 -10.71
N TRP A 173 -1.21 -13.91 -11.08
CA TRP A 173 -1.09 -13.50 -12.47
C TRP A 173 0.20 -14.07 -13.11
N PRO A 174 0.18 -14.44 -14.40
CA PRO A 174 1.36 -14.94 -15.10
C PRO A 174 2.57 -14.01 -15.02
N GLN A 175 2.34 -12.69 -14.98
CA GLN A 175 3.35 -11.64 -14.89
C GLN A 175 4.15 -11.71 -13.59
N ALA A 176 3.48 -11.96 -12.45
CA ALA A 176 4.15 -12.04 -11.15
C ALA A 176 5.12 -13.23 -11.05
N LYS A 177 4.93 -14.26 -11.88
CA LYS A 177 5.80 -15.45 -11.97
C LYS A 177 6.97 -15.28 -12.94
N LYS A 178 7.09 -14.12 -13.59
CA LYS A 178 8.24 -13.79 -14.44
C LYS A 178 9.37 -13.21 -13.59
N PRO A 179 10.64 -13.46 -13.94
CA PRO A 179 11.77 -12.81 -13.29
C PRO A 179 11.70 -11.30 -13.53
N PHE A 180 12.19 -10.53 -12.55
CA PHE A 180 12.36 -9.09 -12.68
C PHE A 180 13.39 -8.78 -13.78
N SER A 181 13.20 -7.67 -14.49
CA SER A 181 14.21 -7.19 -15.44
C SER A 181 15.41 -6.57 -14.72
N ALA A 182 16.52 -6.39 -15.43
CA ALA A 182 17.71 -5.72 -14.89
C ALA A 182 17.42 -4.28 -14.44
N ASP A 183 16.54 -3.57 -15.16
CA ASP A 183 16.10 -2.22 -14.79
C ASP A 183 15.27 -2.26 -13.49
N THR A 184 14.34 -3.21 -13.37
CA THR A 184 13.54 -3.39 -12.15
C THR A 184 14.42 -3.76 -10.94
N LEU A 185 15.42 -4.64 -11.13
CA LEU A 185 16.34 -5.02 -10.06
C LEU A 185 17.21 -3.84 -9.61
N SER A 186 17.71 -3.05 -10.56
CA SER A 186 18.45 -1.82 -10.25
C SER A 186 17.57 -0.80 -9.51
N PHE A 187 16.31 -0.66 -9.91
CA PHE A 187 15.34 0.16 -9.18
C PHE A 187 15.15 -0.31 -7.73
N ILE A 188 14.92 -1.62 -7.53
CA ILE A 188 14.73 -2.21 -6.20
C ILE A 188 15.98 -2.00 -5.32
N GLU A 189 17.17 -2.25 -5.85
CA GLU A 189 18.44 -2.11 -5.12
C GLU A 189 18.64 -0.69 -4.58
N ASN A 190 18.19 0.33 -5.32
CA ASN A 190 18.37 1.73 -4.96
C ASN A 190 17.30 2.31 -4.01
N LEU A 191 16.29 1.52 -3.60
CA LEU A 191 15.29 1.97 -2.63
C LEU A 191 15.94 2.25 -1.25
N ASN A 192 15.59 3.37 -0.63
CA ASN A 192 16.11 3.77 0.68
C ASN A 192 14.99 3.96 1.70
N ALA A 193 14.68 2.90 2.44
CA ALA A 193 13.62 2.93 3.44
C ALA A 193 13.85 3.98 4.54
N ASP A 194 15.09 4.25 4.94
CA ASP A 194 15.36 5.17 6.05
C ASP A 194 15.05 6.63 5.68
N GLU A 195 15.46 7.05 4.49
CA GLU A 195 15.11 8.38 3.96
C GLU A 195 13.60 8.54 3.76
N GLU A 196 12.95 7.49 3.26
CA GLU A 196 11.51 7.48 3.02
C GLU A 196 10.70 7.49 4.32
N MET A 197 11.14 6.75 5.34
CA MET A 197 10.52 6.75 6.66
C MET A 197 10.56 8.16 7.28
N GLU A 198 11.72 8.83 7.23
CA GLU A 198 11.84 10.19 7.76
C GLU A 198 10.99 11.18 6.97
N MET A 199 10.96 11.06 5.64
CA MET A 199 10.10 11.87 4.78
C MET A 199 8.61 11.68 5.16
N LEU A 200 8.13 10.44 5.31
CA LEU A 200 6.73 10.19 5.66
C LEU A 200 6.38 10.60 7.09
N LYS A 201 7.31 10.44 8.03
CA LYS A 201 7.17 10.92 9.41
C LYS A 201 6.98 12.43 9.46
N THR A 202 7.82 13.16 8.74
CA THR A 202 7.82 14.64 8.75
C THR A 202 6.68 15.25 7.95
N THR A 203 6.27 14.62 6.83
CA THR A 203 5.26 15.18 5.93
C THR A 203 3.83 14.76 6.27
N LEU A 204 3.64 13.50 6.70
CA LEU A 204 2.31 12.92 6.93
C LEU A 204 2.05 12.53 8.39
N GLY A 205 3.05 12.63 9.26
CA GLY A 205 2.90 12.28 10.67
C GLY A 205 2.60 10.79 10.90
N LEU A 206 3.03 9.91 9.99
CA LEU A 206 2.78 8.49 10.13
C LEU A 206 3.50 7.93 11.39
N PRO A 207 2.82 7.10 12.20
CA PRO A 207 3.42 6.51 13.40
C PRO A 207 4.65 5.65 13.09
N GLU A 208 5.63 5.66 13.99
CA GLU A 208 6.87 4.90 13.83
C GLU A 208 6.63 3.40 13.57
N GLU A 209 5.65 2.80 14.25
CA GLU A 209 5.26 1.40 14.02
C GLU A 209 4.80 1.10 12.58
N CYS A 210 4.17 2.07 11.91
CA CYS A 210 3.75 1.93 10.51
C CYS A 210 4.94 2.13 9.56
N LEU A 211 5.90 2.97 9.96
CA LEU A 211 7.14 3.20 9.21
C LEU A 211 8.07 1.98 9.28
N ILE A 212 8.07 1.23 10.38
CA ILE A 212 8.76 -0.07 10.46
C ILE A 212 8.20 -1.07 9.44
N THR A 213 6.91 -1.02 9.12
CA THR A 213 6.32 -1.85 8.05
C THR A 213 6.92 -1.52 6.68
N LEU A 214 7.13 -0.23 6.37
CA LEU A 214 7.84 0.18 5.15
C LEU A 214 9.27 -0.37 5.10
N PHE A 215 9.98 -0.32 6.23
CA PHE A 215 11.32 -0.88 6.35
C PHE A 215 11.33 -2.39 6.10
N ILE A 216 10.41 -3.15 6.72
CA ILE A 216 10.27 -4.59 6.52
C ILE A 216 9.99 -4.91 5.05
N GLY A 217 9.02 -4.21 4.44
CA GLY A 217 8.61 -4.47 3.06
C GLY A 217 9.70 -4.15 2.05
N THR A 218 10.41 -3.03 2.26
CA THR A 218 11.55 -2.63 1.42
C THR A 218 12.72 -3.60 1.58
N THR A 219 13.04 -4.01 2.80
CA THR A 219 14.09 -5.00 3.05
C THR A 219 13.74 -6.35 2.41
N LEU A 220 12.48 -6.78 2.54
CA LEU A 220 11.99 -8.03 1.95
C LEU A 220 12.15 -8.04 0.44
N ILE A 221 11.60 -7.04 -0.27
CA ILE A 221 11.67 -7.00 -1.74
C ILE A 221 13.12 -6.91 -2.21
N GLN A 222 13.97 -6.11 -1.53
CA GLN A 222 15.38 -5.98 -1.88
C GLN A 222 16.12 -7.30 -1.77
N LYS A 223 16.09 -7.92 -0.59
CA LYS A 223 16.82 -9.17 -0.35
C LYS A 223 16.30 -10.31 -1.22
N ALA A 224 14.99 -10.42 -1.40
CA ALA A 224 14.40 -11.53 -2.13
C ALA A 224 14.58 -11.39 -3.65
N ALA A 225 14.31 -10.20 -4.21
CA ALA A 225 14.45 -9.98 -5.66
C ALA A 225 15.91 -10.11 -6.11
N LEU A 226 16.87 -9.57 -5.32
CA LEU A 226 18.31 -9.71 -5.59
C LEU A 226 18.82 -11.13 -5.40
N SER A 227 18.08 -11.98 -4.67
CA SER A 227 18.33 -13.43 -4.58
C SER A 227 17.62 -14.22 -5.68
N GLY A 228 17.03 -13.55 -6.68
CA GLY A 228 16.40 -14.18 -7.84
C GLY A 228 14.95 -14.61 -7.65
N LEU A 229 14.31 -14.30 -6.52
CA LEU A 229 12.89 -14.61 -6.32
C LEU A 229 12.02 -13.72 -7.21
N THR A 230 10.96 -14.32 -7.75
CA THR A 230 9.90 -13.63 -8.51
C THR A 230 8.96 -12.88 -7.58
N LEU A 231 8.20 -11.92 -8.12
CA LEU A 231 7.16 -11.22 -7.37
C LEU A 231 6.15 -12.18 -6.73
N HIS A 232 5.80 -13.27 -7.41
CA HIS A 232 4.93 -14.31 -6.89
C HIS A 232 5.50 -14.94 -5.61
N GLU A 233 6.75 -15.40 -5.66
CA GLU A 233 7.41 -16.03 -4.51
C GLU A 233 7.51 -15.07 -3.33
N ILE A 234 7.82 -13.80 -3.60
CA ILE A 234 7.87 -12.75 -2.56
C ILE A 234 6.50 -12.54 -1.92
N GLY A 235 5.45 -12.45 -2.73
CA GLY A 235 4.07 -12.33 -2.23
C GLY A 235 3.65 -13.51 -1.35
N THR A 236 4.09 -14.74 -1.69
CA THR A 236 3.81 -15.92 -0.86
C THR A 236 4.50 -15.91 0.51
N LEU A 237 5.59 -15.14 0.68
CA LEU A 237 6.24 -14.98 1.99
C LEU A 237 5.44 -14.06 2.93
N MET A 238 4.66 -13.13 2.36
CA MET A 238 3.85 -12.15 3.11
C MET A 238 2.46 -12.67 3.44
N MET A 239 1.88 -13.46 2.55
CA MET A 239 0.50 -13.93 2.69
C MET A 239 0.42 -15.19 3.55
N ARG A 240 -0.58 -15.23 4.43
CA ARG A 240 -0.87 -16.41 5.24
C ARG A 240 -1.31 -17.58 4.33
N PRO A 241 -0.71 -18.78 4.45
CA PRO A 241 -1.15 -19.96 3.70
C PRO A 241 -2.58 -20.43 4.07
N GLY A 242 -3.05 -20.06 5.26
CA GLY A 242 -4.39 -20.30 5.77
C GLY A 242 -4.66 -19.39 6.97
N TYR A 243 -5.92 -19.23 7.35
CA TYR A 243 -6.34 -18.25 8.36
C TYR A 243 -5.56 -18.35 9.69
N ASP A 244 -5.34 -19.59 10.16
CA ASP A 244 -4.64 -19.89 11.42
C ASP A 244 -3.12 -20.09 11.27
N MET A 245 -2.59 -19.91 10.05
CA MET A 245 -1.17 -20.14 9.73
C MET A 245 -0.47 -18.81 9.43
N PRO A 246 0.42 -18.34 10.32
CA PRO A 246 1.18 -17.11 10.10
C PRO A 246 2.02 -17.18 8.81
N SER A 247 2.21 -16.04 8.15
CA SER A 247 3.14 -15.93 7.05
C SER A 247 4.60 -16.03 7.52
N GLU A 248 5.52 -16.26 6.60
CA GLU A 248 6.96 -16.34 6.91
C GLU A 248 7.48 -15.01 7.50
N VAL A 249 6.99 -13.89 6.97
CA VAL A 249 7.31 -12.56 7.49
C VAL A 249 6.76 -12.37 8.91
N GLU A 250 5.53 -12.79 9.21
CA GLU A 250 5.01 -12.72 10.57
C GLU A 250 5.86 -13.53 11.55
N LEU A 251 6.32 -14.71 11.15
CA LEU A 251 7.21 -15.54 11.97
C LEU A 251 8.55 -14.85 12.20
N ALA A 252 9.13 -14.20 11.18
CA ALA A 252 10.35 -13.42 11.31
C ALA A 252 10.18 -12.26 12.32
N VAL A 253 9.10 -11.49 12.19
CA VAL A 253 8.80 -10.39 13.13
C VAL A 253 8.62 -10.92 14.55
N ARG A 254 7.92 -12.04 14.74
CA ARG A 254 7.74 -12.66 16.08
C ARG A 254 9.05 -13.11 16.71
N ARG A 255 9.99 -13.66 15.94
CA ARG A 255 11.32 -14.03 16.46
C ARG A 255 12.09 -12.80 16.92
N VAL A 256 12.05 -11.70 16.17
CA VAL A 256 12.65 -10.43 16.59
C VAL A 256 12.00 -9.89 17.86
N LEU A 257 10.67 -9.85 17.91
CA LEU A 257 9.92 -9.35 19.08
C LEU A 257 10.11 -10.22 20.34
N ALA A 258 10.57 -11.46 20.21
CA ALA A 258 10.90 -12.31 21.35
C ALA A 258 12.22 -11.93 22.05
N VAL A 259 13.11 -11.21 21.35
CA VAL A 259 14.43 -10.81 21.87
C VAL A 259 14.62 -9.30 21.97
N TRP A 260 13.79 -8.51 21.28
CA TRP A 260 13.83 -7.05 21.28
C TRP A 260 12.83 -6.45 22.28
N THR A 261 13.23 -5.35 22.91
CA THR A 261 12.39 -4.54 23.80
C THR A 261 12.42 -3.07 23.38
N GLU A 262 11.40 -2.29 23.77
CA GLU A 262 11.33 -0.86 23.43
C GLU A 262 12.57 -0.07 23.91
N SER A 263 13.22 -0.50 25.01
CA SER A 263 14.46 0.11 25.51
C SER A 263 15.67 -0.08 24.61
N ASP A 264 15.68 -1.09 23.74
CA ASP A 264 16.78 -1.33 22.79
C ASP A 264 16.74 -0.33 21.62
N GLY A 265 15.56 0.28 21.38
CA GLY A 265 15.35 1.29 20.37
C GLY A 265 15.22 0.74 18.94
N VAL A 266 14.82 1.65 18.04
CA VAL A 266 14.45 1.34 16.65
C VAL A 266 15.64 0.89 15.80
N SER A 267 16.84 1.42 16.06
CA SER A 267 18.02 1.03 15.29
C SER A 267 18.39 -0.45 15.50
N VAL A 268 18.19 -0.96 16.72
CA VAL A 268 18.40 -2.38 17.03
C VAL A 268 17.29 -3.22 16.40
N LEU A 269 16.02 -2.78 16.50
CA LEU A 269 14.88 -3.44 15.86
C LEU A 269 15.10 -3.65 14.36
N LYS A 270 15.47 -2.58 13.63
CA LYS A 270 15.74 -2.65 12.19
C LYS A 270 16.88 -3.62 11.85
N SER A 271 17.96 -3.61 12.62
CA SER A 271 19.09 -4.54 12.42
C SER A 271 18.66 -6.00 12.59
N LEU A 272 17.89 -6.31 13.63
CA LEU A 272 17.37 -7.66 13.89
C LEU A 272 16.41 -8.12 12.79
N LEU A 273 15.48 -7.25 12.39
CA LEU A 273 14.54 -7.52 11.28
C LEU A 273 15.27 -7.80 9.97
N ALA A 274 16.29 -6.99 9.64
CA ALA A 274 17.06 -7.20 8.42
C ALA A 274 17.83 -8.53 8.42
N SER A 275 18.38 -8.92 9.57
CA SER A 275 19.04 -10.23 9.73
C SER A 275 18.06 -11.38 9.53
N GLU A 276 16.94 -11.36 10.25
CA GLU A 276 15.92 -12.40 10.20
C GLU A 276 15.27 -12.55 8.81
N ILE A 277 14.99 -11.44 8.13
CA ILE A 277 14.48 -11.46 6.75
C ILE A 277 15.52 -12.06 5.80
N SER A 278 16.81 -11.73 5.98
CA SER A 278 17.88 -12.27 5.13
C SER A 278 18.02 -13.78 5.31
N GLU A 279 18.02 -14.27 6.56
CA GLU A 279 18.09 -15.70 6.87
C GLU A 279 16.88 -16.47 6.33
N MET A 280 15.68 -15.90 6.48
CA MET A 280 14.44 -16.44 5.92
C MET A 280 14.57 -16.64 4.40
N ILE A 281 15.08 -15.65 3.66
CA ILE A 281 15.23 -15.72 2.20
C ILE A 281 16.27 -16.78 1.79
N VAL A 282 17.43 -16.82 2.46
CA VAL A 282 18.47 -17.82 2.20
C VAL A 282 17.95 -19.24 2.39
N SER A 283 17.10 -19.47 3.40
CA SER A 283 16.51 -20.79 3.65
C SER A 283 15.56 -21.28 2.55
N LYS A 284 14.95 -20.35 1.79
CA LYS A 284 13.96 -20.65 0.75
C LYS A 284 14.56 -20.73 -0.65
N ASN A 285 15.71 -20.12 -0.86
CA ASN A 285 16.49 -20.25 -2.10
C ASN A 285 17.95 -20.55 -1.75
N PRO A 286 18.27 -21.78 -1.29
CA PRO A 286 19.66 -22.20 -1.17
C PRO A 286 20.22 -22.18 -2.59
N SER A 287 21.13 -21.23 -2.88
CA SER A 287 21.76 -21.12 -4.20
C SER A 287 22.17 -22.50 -4.71
N PRO A 288 21.97 -22.80 -6.01
CA PRO A 288 22.30 -24.10 -6.60
C PRO A 288 23.80 -24.43 -6.49
#